data_AF-A0A7S2RJZ5-F1
#
_entry.id   AF-A0A7S2RJZ5-F1
#
_cell.length_a   1.000
_cell.length_b   1.000
_cell.length_c   1.000
_cell.angle_alpha   90.00
_cell.angle_beta   90.00
_cell.angle_gamma   90.00
#
_symmetry.space_group_name_H-M   'P 1'
#
loop_
_entity.id
_entity.type
_entity.pdbx_description
1 polymer ?
#
loop_
_entity_poly.entity_id
_entity_poly.type
_entity_poly.pdbx_seq_one_letter_code
_entity_poly.pdbx_strand_id
1 'polypeptide(L)'
;TMGKHKKDKSKQKILARKALQAQRGLIAAANASKDLLPEETMPFTVGQESLSLSVLPDREDLTLEVQDRLFELVQENMEQVYRSTWGWKPQEKKKELFHSTARLLAAKNAQGQIVGFVHFRFEFDDEDDPKEPVLYVYELQLHSSVQRRGLGTFLMHQVHNIGYRVGLRKAMLTVLKKNEGALRFYVDKLQYIVDETSPSRYGEDRHYEILSTPLQDIVAEQPPAGVPPKAGSLVVDDRHDGGPAEADRAGAEVPKPAAKSPAAAVEAAPEGA
;
A
#
# COMPACT_ATOMS: atom_id res chain seq x y z
N THR A 1 -39.26 5.07 -26.32
CA THR A 1 -38.88 5.03 -27.75
C THR A 1 -37.42 4.62 -27.90
N MET A 2 -37.11 3.77 -28.88
CA MET A 2 -35.74 3.28 -29.18
C MET A 2 -34.70 4.42 -29.35
N GLY A 3 -35.11 5.59 -29.84
CA GLY A 3 -34.25 6.76 -30.01
C GLY A 3 -33.78 7.42 -28.70
N LYS A 4 -34.58 7.35 -27.61
CA LYS A 4 -34.21 7.91 -26.30
C LYS A 4 -33.13 7.03 -25.62
N HIS A 5 -33.32 5.72 -25.64
CA HIS A 5 -32.32 4.75 -25.14
C HIS A 5 -30.99 4.80 -25.88
N LYS A 6 -30.99 5.01 -27.21
CA LYS A 6 -29.75 5.13 -27.99
C LYS A 6 -28.99 6.43 -27.67
N LYS A 7 -29.72 7.54 -27.43
CA LYS A 7 -29.15 8.84 -27.04
C LYS A 7 -28.55 8.79 -25.62
N ASP A 8 -29.21 8.11 -24.69
CA ASP A 8 -28.74 7.93 -23.31
C ASP A 8 -27.48 7.06 -23.25
N LYS A 9 -27.43 5.93 -23.99
CA LYS A 9 -26.22 5.10 -24.11
C LYS A 9 -25.03 5.87 -24.69
N SER A 10 -25.25 6.72 -25.69
CA SER A 10 -24.21 7.56 -26.28
C SER A 10 -23.68 8.60 -25.27
N LYS A 11 -24.57 9.22 -24.49
CA LYS A 11 -24.21 10.17 -23.43
C LYS A 11 -23.40 9.51 -22.31
N GLN A 12 -23.82 8.33 -21.85
CA GLN A 12 -23.09 7.55 -20.84
C GLN A 12 -21.67 7.19 -21.32
N LYS A 13 -21.52 6.76 -22.58
CA LYS A 13 -20.21 6.44 -23.17
C LYS A 13 -19.28 7.66 -23.22
N ILE A 14 -19.81 8.84 -23.52
CA ILE A 14 -19.04 10.09 -23.50
C ILE A 14 -18.61 10.44 -22.08
N LEU A 15 -19.51 10.32 -21.10
CA LEU A 15 -19.22 10.64 -19.70
C LEU A 15 -18.15 9.70 -19.12
N ALA A 16 -18.27 8.40 -19.36
CA ALA A 16 -17.28 7.40 -18.93
C ALA A 16 -15.89 7.67 -19.50
N ARG A 17 -15.80 8.04 -20.79
CA ARG A 17 -14.52 8.41 -21.41
C ARG A 17 -13.91 9.67 -20.80
N LYS A 18 -14.73 10.69 -20.51
CA LYS A 18 -14.26 11.90 -19.84
C LYS A 18 -13.76 11.61 -18.42
N ALA A 19 -14.48 10.77 -17.67
CA ALA A 19 -14.07 10.34 -16.34
C ALA A 19 -12.73 9.60 -16.38
N LEU A 20 -12.59 8.61 -17.27
CA LEU A 20 -11.33 7.87 -17.44
C LEU A 20 -10.17 8.79 -17.86
N GLN A 21 -10.42 9.77 -18.73
CA GLN A 21 -9.41 10.76 -19.11
C GLN A 21 -8.99 11.63 -17.92
N ALA A 22 -9.93 12.07 -17.09
CA ALA A 22 -9.65 12.82 -15.87
C ALA A 22 -8.82 11.99 -14.87
N GLN A 23 -9.16 10.71 -14.69
CA GLN A 23 -8.42 9.78 -13.84
C GLN A 23 -6.98 9.55 -14.34
N ARG A 24 -6.78 9.39 -15.65
CA ARG A 24 -5.44 9.35 -16.24
C ARG A 24 -4.66 10.64 -16.02
N GLY A 25 -5.34 11.78 -16.14
CA GLY A 25 -4.76 13.09 -15.83
C GLY A 25 -4.32 13.21 -14.37
N LEU A 26 -5.11 12.69 -13.43
CA LEU A 26 -4.77 12.64 -12.01
C LEU A 26 -3.51 11.80 -11.75
N ILE A 27 -3.45 10.59 -12.30
CA ILE A 27 -2.27 9.70 -12.19
C ILE A 27 -1.03 10.36 -12.80
N ALA A 28 -1.17 10.97 -13.98
CA ALA A 28 -0.05 11.67 -14.62
C ALA A 28 0.45 12.85 -13.78
N ALA A 29 -0.46 13.64 -13.21
CA ALA A 29 -0.10 14.76 -12.32
C ALA A 29 0.58 14.26 -11.03
N ALA A 30 0.06 13.20 -10.41
CA ALA A 30 0.65 12.59 -9.23
C ALA A 30 2.07 12.06 -9.51
N ASN A 31 2.27 11.37 -10.64
CA ASN A 31 3.58 10.90 -11.07
C ASN A 31 4.52 12.05 -11.47
N ALA A 32 4.02 13.19 -11.92
CA ALA A 32 4.85 14.38 -12.19
C ALA A 32 5.26 15.13 -10.92
N SER A 33 4.62 14.87 -9.77
CA SER A 33 4.93 15.55 -8.52
C SER A 33 6.33 15.19 -8.01
N LYS A 34 7.13 16.22 -7.70
CA LYS A 34 8.45 16.11 -7.08
C LYS A 34 8.42 16.37 -5.57
N ASP A 35 7.47 17.19 -5.12
CA ASP A 35 7.23 17.43 -3.70
C ASP A 35 6.19 16.44 -3.17
N LEU A 36 6.69 15.26 -2.80
CA LEU A 36 5.88 14.23 -2.16
C LEU A 36 6.02 14.26 -0.64
N LEU A 37 6.92 15.04 -0.05
CA LEU A 37 7.11 15.05 1.40
C LEU A 37 7.33 16.50 1.84
N PRO A 38 6.41 17.10 2.60
CA PRO A 38 6.56 18.49 3.04
C PRO A 38 7.89 18.67 3.76
N GLU A 39 8.53 19.83 3.57
CA GLU A 39 9.78 20.17 4.26
C GLU A 39 9.61 20.12 5.79
N GLU A 40 8.41 20.38 6.30
CA GLU A 40 8.11 20.31 7.73
C GLU A 40 7.85 18.89 8.26
N THR A 41 8.13 17.84 7.46
CA THR A 41 7.95 16.46 7.92
C THR A 41 8.90 16.17 9.07
N MET A 42 8.32 16.04 10.27
CA MET A 42 9.05 15.74 11.48
C MET A 42 9.76 14.39 11.37
N PRO A 43 10.98 14.26 11.91
CA PRO A 43 11.64 12.97 11.98
C PRO A 43 10.84 12.01 12.87
N PHE A 44 11.00 10.72 12.63
CA PHE A 44 10.49 9.71 13.53
C PHE A 44 11.43 9.56 14.72
N THR A 45 10.95 9.84 15.93
CA THR A 45 11.76 9.72 17.15
C THR A 45 11.25 8.58 18.03
N VAL A 46 12.15 7.70 18.45
CA VAL A 46 11.86 6.61 19.40
C VAL A 46 13.01 6.46 20.40
N GLY A 47 12.75 6.87 21.65
CA GLY A 47 13.80 6.98 22.66
C GLY A 47 14.80 8.07 22.28
N GLN A 48 16.08 7.72 22.20
CA GLN A 48 17.15 8.65 21.79
C GLN A 48 17.45 8.59 20.28
N GLU A 49 16.81 7.69 19.54
CA GLU A 49 17.01 7.57 18.10
C GLU A 49 16.04 8.49 17.35
N SER A 50 16.58 9.23 16.39
CA SER A 50 15.83 10.06 15.46
C SER A 50 16.13 9.63 14.04
N LEU A 51 15.09 9.29 13.29
CA LEU A 51 15.17 8.87 11.90
C LEU A 51 14.63 9.97 11.00
N SER A 52 15.45 10.43 10.06
CA SER A 52 15.02 11.39 9.04
C SER A 52 14.27 10.68 7.91
N LEU A 53 13.33 11.39 7.30
CA LEU A 53 12.56 10.87 6.17
C LEU A 53 12.93 11.62 4.90
N SER A 54 13.04 10.89 3.81
CA SER A 54 13.26 11.48 2.48
C SER A 54 12.60 10.61 1.42
N VAL A 55 11.94 11.24 0.45
CA VAL A 55 11.62 10.56 -0.80
C VAL A 55 12.91 10.48 -1.61
N LEU A 56 13.32 9.25 -1.93
CA LEU A 56 14.52 9.02 -2.72
C LEU A 56 14.28 9.46 -4.18
N PRO A 57 15.35 9.83 -4.90
CA PRO A 57 15.20 10.26 -6.29
C PRO A 57 14.78 9.10 -7.20
N ASP A 58 14.45 9.43 -8.44
CA ASP A 58 14.11 8.45 -9.48
C ASP A 58 15.30 7.50 -9.71
N ARG A 59 15.03 6.31 -10.26
CA ARG A 59 16.02 5.23 -10.41
C ARG A 59 17.33 5.71 -11.05
N GLU A 60 17.24 6.55 -12.06
CA GLU A 60 18.36 7.04 -12.85
C GLU A 60 19.39 7.80 -12.01
N ASP A 61 18.94 8.38 -10.89
CA ASP A 61 19.74 9.18 -9.97
C ASP A 61 20.09 8.43 -8.66
N LEU A 62 19.63 7.18 -8.50
CA LEU A 62 19.99 6.33 -7.35
C LEU A 62 21.36 5.70 -7.53
N THR A 63 22.22 5.85 -6.52
CA THR A 63 23.50 5.13 -6.48
C THR A 63 23.27 3.61 -6.41
N LEU A 64 24.21 2.83 -6.94
CA LEU A 64 24.14 1.37 -6.87
C LEU A 64 24.10 0.87 -5.42
N GLU A 65 24.82 1.52 -4.52
CA GLU A 65 24.80 1.22 -3.08
C GLU A 65 23.40 1.34 -2.48
N VAL A 66 22.65 2.40 -2.82
CA VAL A 66 21.27 2.58 -2.35
C VAL A 66 20.34 1.55 -2.97
N GLN A 67 20.50 1.25 -4.28
CA GLN A 67 19.71 0.22 -4.95
C GLN A 67 19.94 -1.16 -4.32
N ASP A 68 21.20 -1.53 -4.07
CA ASP A 68 21.53 -2.80 -3.44
C ASP A 68 21.00 -2.85 -2.01
N ARG A 69 21.14 -1.78 -1.21
CA ARG A 69 20.60 -1.75 0.15
C ARG A 69 19.08 -1.92 0.21
N LEU A 70 18.34 -1.25 -0.68
CA LEU A 70 16.89 -1.38 -0.75
C LEU A 70 16.48 -2.82 -1.11
N PHE A 71 17.15 -3.41 -2.11
CA PHE A 71 16.87 -4.77 -2.54
C PHE A 71 17.26 -5.81 -1.50
N GLU A 72 18.40 -5.65 -0.83
CA GLU A 72 18.84 -6.50 0.28
C GLU A 72 17.80 -6.52 1.38
N LEU A 73 17.24 -5.37 1.77
CA LEU A 73 16.23 -5.33 2.81
C LEU A 73 14.94 -6.06 2.41
N VAL A 74 14.52 -5.97 1.13
CA VAL A 74 13.41 -6.81 0.62
C VAL A 74 13.78 -8.28 0.70
N GLN A 75 14.98 -8.66 0.26
CA GLN A 75 15.43 -10.05 0.23
C GLN A 75 15.49 -10.64 1.64
N GLU A 76 16.15 -9.95 2.58
CA GLU A 76 16.26 -10.29 4.00
C GLU A 76 14.89 -10.61 4.61
N ASN A 77 13.89 -9.78 4.32
CA ASN A 77 12.58 -9.89 4.95
C ASN A 77 11.61 -10.84 4.22
N MET A 78 11.72 -10.97 2.89
CA MET A 78 10.65 -11.56 2.08
C MET A 78 11.05 -12.80 1.29
N GLU A 79 12.34 -13.10 1.13
CA GLU A 79 12.78 -14.23 0.30
C GLU A 79 12.14 -15.56 0.72
N GLN A 80 12.16 -15.89 2.01
CA GLN A 80 11.58 -17.14 2.51
C GLN A 80 10.06 -17.20 2.32
N VAL A 81 9.36 -16.09 2.57
CA VAL A 81 7.91 -16.00 2.38
C VAL A 81 7.57 -16.25 0.91
N TYR A 82 8.25 -15.57 -0.02
CA TYR A 82 8.08 -15.74 -1.46
C TYR A 82 8.42 -17.16 -1.93
N ARG A 83 9.53 -17.75 -1.47
CA ARG A 83 9.91 -19.14 -1.82
C ARG A 83 8.81 -20.15 -1.48
N SER A 84 8.04 -19.88 -0.43
CA SER A 84 6.93 -20.73 0.02
C SER A 84 5.57 -20.42 -0.63
N THR A 85 5.49 -19.41 -1.52
CA THR A 85 4.27 -18.96 -2.20
C THR A 85 4.48 -18.82 -3.72
N TRP A 86 4.85 -17.64 -4.22
CA TRP A 86 5.03 -17.32 -5.64
C TRP A 86 6.39 -17.71 -6.22
N GLY A 87 7.32 -18.14 -5.38
CA GLY A 87 8.74 -18.28 -5.69
C GLY A 87 9.51 -16.95 -5.57
N TRP A 88 10.79 -17.03 -5.20
CA TRP A 88 11.68 -15.87 -5.16
C TRP A 88 12.37 -15.68 -6.52
N LYS A 89 12.16 -14.52 -7.14
CA LYS A 89 12.69 -14.17 -8.46
C LYS A 89 13.43 -12.82 -8.39
N PRO A 90 14.72 -12.81 -8.00
CA PRO A 90 15.48 -11.59 -7.74
C PRO A 90 15.41 -10.55 -8.86
N GLN A 91 15.56 -10.99 -10.10
CA GLN A 91 15.60 -10.09 -11.26
C GLN A 91 14.23 -9.47 -11.57
N GLU A 92 13.14 -10.21 -11.38
CA GLU A 92 11.79 -9.66 -11.51
C GLU A 92 11.51 -8.67 -10.37
N LYS A 93 11.91 -9.00 -9.14
CA LYS A 93 11.74 -8.11 -7.98
C LYS A 93 12.56 -6.82 -8.10
N LYS A 94 13.81 -6.88 -8.60
CA LYS A 94 14.60 -5.66 -8.90
C LYS A 94 13.91 -4.79 -9.97
N LYS A 95 13.36 -5.39 -11.03
CA LYS A 95 12.61 -4.65 -12.06
C LYS A 95 11.36 -3.97 -11.50
N GLU A 96 10.67 -4.63 -10.58
CA GLU A 96 9.49 -4.09 -9.91
C GLU A 96 9.85 -2.94 -8.95
N LEU A 97 10.86 -3.14 -8.10
CA LEU A 97 11.32 -2.16 -7.11
C LEU A 97 11.85 -0.88 -7.77
N PHE A 98 12.52 -1.02 -8.92
CA PHE A 98 13.12 0.08 -9.70
C PHE A 98 12.36 0.33 -11.01
N HIS A 99 11.03 0.29 -10.93
CA HIS A 99 10.17 0.71 -12.04
C HIS A 99 10.18 2.24 -12.20
N SER A 100 9.93 2.74 -13.41
CA SER A 100 10.00 4.17 -13.73
C SER A 100 8.99 5.04 -12.96
N THR A 101 7.91 4.45 -12.48
CA THR A 101 6.88 5.12 -11.65
C THR A 101 7.00 4.78 -10.17
N ALA A 102 8.04 4.07 -9.75
CA ALA A 102 8.27 3.77 -8.34
C ALA A 102 8.53 5.04 -7.54
N ARG A 103 7.92 5.13 -6.36
CA ARG A 103 8.23 6.12 -5.33
C ARG A 103 8.73 5.40 -4.09
N LEU A 104 9.84 5.88 -3.53
CA LEU A 104 10.53 5.27 -2.41
C LEU A 104 10.64 6.28 -1.26
N LEU A 105 9.77 6.15 -0.26
CA LEU A 105 9.89 6.91 0.99
C LEU A 105 10.83 6.17 1.94
N ALA A 106 12.01 6.70 2.22
CA ALA A 106 13.00 6.06 3.07
C ALA A 106 13.13 6.74 4.44
N ALA A 107 13.32 5.93 5.48
CA ALA A 107 13.76 6.34 6.81
C ALA A 107 15.27 6.09 6.95
N LYS A 108 16.02 7.12 7.36
CA LYS A 108 17.47 7.06 7.53
C LYS A 108 17.87 7.33 8.97
N ASN A 109 18.87 6.60 9.46
CA ASN A 109 19.46 6.87 10.77
C ASN A 109 20.41 8.07 10.75
N ALA A 110 21.00 8.41 11.89
CA ALA A 110 21.94 9.53 12.03
C ALA A 110 23.21 9.38 11.16
N GLN A 111 23.54 8.15 10.74
CA GLN A 111 24.66 7.85 9.84
C GLN A 111 24.25 7.93 8.35
N GLY A 112 22.99 8.28 8.05
CA GLY A 112 22.46 8.34 6.68
C GLY A 112 22.08 6.98 6.09
N GLN A 113 22.16 5.90 6.87
CA GLN A 113 21.84 4.55 6.40
C GLN A 113 20.33 4.34 6.37
N ILE A 114 19.84 3.70 5.30
CA ILE A 114 18.43 3.35 5.16
C ILE A 114 18.11 2.18 6.10
N VAL A 115 17.23 2.42 7.07
CA VAL A 115 16.76 1.43 8.05
C VAL A 115 15.32 1.00 7.79
N GLY A 116 14.64 1.65 6.85
CA GLY A 116 13.35 1.20 6.35
C GLY A 116 12.87 2.05 5.19
N PHE A 117 11.94 1.52 4.39
CA PHE A 117 11.34 2.26 3.30
C PHE A 117 9.94 1.75 2.96
N VAL A 118 9.17 2.58 2.25
CA VAL A 118 7.94 2.20 1.57
C VAL A 118 8.11 2.43 0.08
N HIS A 119 7.86 1.40 -0.72
CA HIS A 119 7.71 1.48 -2.17
C HIS A 119 6.22 1.55 -2.50
N PHE A 120 5.83 2.60 -3.22
CA PHE A 120 4.47 2.77 -3.70
C PHE A 120 4.44 3.35 -5.11
N ARG A 121 3.26 3.28 -5.75
CA ARG A 121 2.99 3.87 -7.06
C ARG A 121 1.62 4.53 -7.09
N PHE A 122 1.44 5.46 -8.01
CA PHE A 122 0.14 6.00 -8.39
C PHE A 122 -0.30 5.33 -9.68
N GLU A 123 -1.34 4.51 -9.59
CA GLU A 123 -1.84 3.69 -10.70
C GLU A 123 -3.33 3.44 -10.56
N PHE A 124 -3.91 2.67 -11.49
CA PHE A 124 -5.29 2.20 -11.34
C PHE A 124 -5.34 1.03 -10.36
N ASP A 125 -6.49 0.84 -9.73
CA ASP A 125 -6.77 -0.28 -8.82
C ASP A 125 -6.68 -1.65 -9.49
N ASP A 126 -6.96 -1.71 -10.79
CA ASP A 126 -6.82 -2.88 -11.64
C ASP A 126 -6.30 -2.46 -13.02
N GLU A 127 -5.40 -3.26 -13.61
CA GLU A 127 -4.81 -2.98 -14.92
C GLU A 127 -5.77 -3.33 -16.08
N ASP A 128 -6.57 -4.38 -15.91
CA ASP A 128 -7.46 -4.95 -16.92
C ASP A 128 -8.86 -4.30 -16.89
N ASP A 129 -9.39 -4.01 -15.70
CA ASP A 129 -10.68 -3.32 -15.49
C ASP A 129 -10.54 -2.10 -14.55
N PRO A 130 -9.86 -1.02 -14.97
CA PRO A 130 -9.58 0.13 -14.13
C PRO A 130 -10.87 0.86 -13.70
N LYS A 131 -11.12 0.95 -12.40
CA LYS A 131 -12.27 1.67 -11.84
C LYS A 131 -11.87 3.02 -11.29
N GLU A 132 -10.75 3.09 -10.57
CA GLU A 132 -10.26 4.34 -9.97
C GLU A 132 -8.75 4.41 -9.76
N PRO A 133 -8.15 5.61 -9.79
CA PRO A 133 -6.78 5.83 -9.34
C PRO A 133 -6.58 5.56 -7.85
N VAL A 134 -5.50 4.88 -7.51
CA VAL A 134 -5.13 4.52 -6.13
C VAL A 134 -3.65 4.76 -5.86
N LEU A 135 -3.32 4.85 -4.58
CA LEU A 135 -1.94 4.70 -4.11
C LEU A 135 -1.74 3.21 -3.82
N TYR A 136 -0.93 2.53 -4.62
CA TYR A 136 -0.64 1.11 -4.40
C TYR A 136 0.69 0.95 -3.67
N VAL A 137 0.69 0.33 -2.49
CA VAL A 137 1.89 0.01 -1.72
C VAL A 137 2.39 -1.36 -2.15
N TYR A 138 3.59 -1.38 -2.71
CA TYR A 138 4.28 -2.57 -3.21
C TYR A 138 5.12 -3.22 -2.12
N GLU A 139 5.84 -2.41 -1.34
CA GLU A 139 6.71 -2.86 -0.27
C GLU A 139 6.63 -1.91 0.92
N LEU A 140 6.64 -2.46 2.14
CA LEU A 140 7.03 -1.75 3.35
C LEU A 140 8.06 -2.63 4.04
N GLN A 141 9.29 -2.15 4.12
CA GLN A 141 10.41 -2.94 4.61
C GLN A 141 11.13 -2.18 5.70
N LEU A 142 11.33 -2.84 6.83
CA LEU A 142 12.02 -2.29 7.99
C LEU A 142 13.14 -3.22 8.38
N HIS A 143 14.30 -2.66 8.71
CA HIS A 143 15.38 -3.41 9.34
C HIS A 143 14.93 -3.87 10.73
N SER A 144 15.34 -5.06 11.16
CA SER A 144 14.92 -5.70 12.41
C SER A 144 15.12 -4.80 13.64
N SER A 145 16.19 -4.00 13.68
CA SER A 145 16.48 -3.06 14.78
C SER A 145 15.46 -1.94 14.99
N VAL A 146 14.60 -1.66 13.99
CA VAL A 146 13.57 -0.61 14.04
C VAL A 146 12.15 -1.14 13.89
N GLN A 147 11.97 -2.46 13.83
CA GLN A 147 10.67 -3.12 13.86
C GLN A 147 10.03 -3.04 15.27
N ARG A 148 8.71 -3.24 15.35
CA ARG A 148 7.88 -3.14 16.58
C ARG A 148 7.98 -1.82 17.36
N ARG A 149 8.57 -0.78 16.78
CA ARG A 149 8.81 0.51 17.45
C ARG A 149 7.91 1.64 17.00
N GLY A 150 6.96 1.35 16.10
CA GLY A 150 6.00 2.33 15.56
C GLY A 150 6.40 2.95 14.22
N LEU A 151 7.62 2.69 13.72
CA LEU A 151 8.11 3.23 12.45
C LEU A 151 7.23 2.82 11.25
N GLY A 152 6.78 1.56 11.20
CA GLY A 152 5.91 1.09 10.12
C GLY A 152 4.59 1.86 10.06
N THR A 153 3.94 2.08 11.21
CA THR A 153 2.73 2.91 11.29
C THR A 153 3.02 4.33 10.82
N PHE A 154 4.12 4.91 11.27
CA PHE A 154 4.51 6.27 10.90
C PHE A 154 4.73 6.41 9.38
N LEU A 155 5.49 5.50 8.77
CA LEU A 155 5.73 5.52 7.32
C LEU A 155 4.44 5.36 6.52
N MET A 156 3.55 4.47 6.94
CA MET A 156 2.25 4.29 6.27
C MET A 156 1.39 5.56 6.35
N HIS A 157 1.34 6.23 7.50
CA HIS A 157 0.64 7.52 7.62
C HIS A 157 1.23 8.59 6.69
N GLN A 158 2.55 8.66 6.56
CA GLN A 158 3.17 9.58 5.61
C GLN A 158 2.77 9.26 4.16
N VAL A 159 2.71 7.97 3.81
CA VAL A 159 2.28 7.50 2.48
C VAL A 159 0.79 7.78 2.25
N HIS A 160 -0.07 7.62 3.26
CA HIS A 160 -1.47 8.02 3.17
C HIS A 160 -1.63 9.52 2.94
N ASN A 161 -0.88 10.34 3.68
CA ASN A 161 -0.85 11.80 3.51
C ASN A 161 -0.33 12.20 2.12
N ILE A 162 0.57 11.43 1.52
CA ILE A 162 0.99 11.61 0.13
C ILE A 162 -0.20 11.39 -0.81
N GLY A 163 -0.84 10.22 -0.72
CA GLY A 163 -1.97 9.86 -1.58
C GLY A 163 -3.12 10.88 -1.48
N TYR A 164 -3.44 11.33 -0.26
CA TYR A 164 -4.48 12.34 -0.02
C TYR A 164 -4.14 13.67 -0.71
N ARG A 165 -2.91 14.17 -0.57
CA ARG A 165 -2.49 15.46 -1.15
C ARG A 165 -2.49 15.45 -2.67
N VAL A 166 -2.19 14.30 -3.30
CA VAL A 166 -2.28 14.16 -4.76
C VAL A 166 -3.71 13.84 -5.25
N GLY A 167 -4.71 13.89 -4.36
CA GLY A 167 -6.13 13.77 -4.71
C GLY A 167 -6.65 12.34 -4.85
N LEU A 168 -5.91 11.34 -4.38
CA LEU A 168 -6.34 9.94 -4.39
C LEU A 168 -7.26 9.67 -3.20
N ARG A 169 -8.20 8.73 -3.39
CA ARG A 169 -9.21 8.41 -2.37
C ARG A 169 -8.89 7.15 -1.58
N LYS A 170 -8.07 6.26 -2.13
CA LYS A 170 -7.85 4.92 -1.60
C LYS A 170 -6.37 4.54 -1.68
N ALA A 171 -5.86 3.91 -0.62
CA ALA A 171 -4.61 3.18 -0.66
C ALA A 171 -4.90 1.68 -0.73
N MET A 172 -4.09 0.95 -1.50
CA MET A 172 -4.21 -0.49 -1.72
C MET A 172 -2.87 -1.19 -1.51
N LEU A 173 -2.91 -2.47 -1.17
CA LEU A 173 -1.75 -3.33 -1.11
C LEU A 173 -2.16 -4.80 -1.26
N THR A 174 -1.21 -5.67 -1.59
CA THR A 174 -1.40 -7.12 -1.44
C THR A 174 -0.60 -7.60 -0.25
N VAL A 175 -1.15 -8.53 0.53
CA VAL A 175 -0.46 -9.18 1.64
C VAL A 175 -0.52 -10.69 1.48
N LEU A 176 0.60 -11.38 1.74
CA LEU A 176 0.64 -12.84 1.74
C LEU A 176 0.02 -13.37 3.04
N LYS A 177 -0.91 -14.33 2.95
CA LYS A 177 -1.59 -14.92 4.13
C LYS A 177 -0.61 -15.58 5.10
N LYS A 178 0.51 -16.10 4.59
CA LYS A 178 1.61 -16.65 5.41
C LYS A 178 2.39 -15.60 6.20
N ASN A 179 2.34 -14.33 5.80
CA ASN A 179 2.94 -13.24 6.56
C ASN A 179 1.91 -12.72 7.58
N GLU A 180 1.68 -13.50 8.64
CA GLU A 180 0.69 -13.17 9.66
C GLU A 180 1.03 -11.88 10.43
N GLY A 181 2.32 -11.57 10.58
CA GLY A 181 2.78 -10.32 11.19
C GLY A 181 2.30 -9.10 10.39
N ALA A 182 2.47 -9.16 9.06
CA ALA A 182 2.00 -8.14 8.15
C ALA A 182 0.47 -8.07 8.14
N LEU A 183 -0.21 -9.21 8.13
CA LEU A 183 -1.66 -9.26 8.12
C LEU A 183 -2.25 -8.58 9.37
N ARG A 184 -1.76 -8.92 10.57
CA ARG A 184 -2.17 -8.26 11.81
C ARG A 184 -1.83 -6.77 11.81
N PHE A 185 -0.68 -6.40 11.25
CA PHE A 185 -0.32 -4.99 11.13
C PHE A 185 -1.29 -4.21 10.23
N TYR A 186 -1.61 -4.73 9.04
CA TYR A 186 -2.50 -4.02 8.13
C TYR A 186 -3.96 -4.03 8.60
N VAL A 187 -4.47 -5.18 9.01
CA VAL A 187 -5.88 -5.35 9.40
C VAL A 187 -6.13 -4.82 10.80
N ASP A 188 -5.42 -5.32 11.80
CA ASP A 188 -5.72 -5.00 13.21
C ASP A 188 -5.17 -3.63 13.61
N LYS A 189 -3.98 -3.25 13.12
CA LYS A 189 -3.33 -1.99 13.54
C LYS A 189 -3.66 -0.81 12.62
N LEU A 190 -3.69 -1.00 11.31
CA LEU A 190 -3.98 0.06 10.34
C LEU A 190 -5.42 0.05 9.80
N GLN A 191 -6.26 -0.90 10.25
CA GLN A 191 -7.68 -0.97 9.90
C GLN A 191 -7.93 -1.06 8.39
N TYR A 192 -7.01 -1.68 7.64
CA TYR A 192 -7.27 -2.06 6.26
C TYR A 192 -8.33 -3.17 6.21
N ILE A 193 -9.16 -3.13 5.18
CA ILE A 193 -10.17 -4.17 4.91
C ILE A 193 -9.83 -4.94 3.65
N VAL A 194 -10.38 -6.15 3.51
CA VAL A 194 -10.28 -6.92 2.26
C VAL A 194 -11.01 -6.17 1.16
N ASP A 195 -10.28 -5.76 0.11
CA ASP A 195 -10.80 -4.99 -1.01
C ASP A 195 -11.79 -5.83 -1.85
N GLU A 196 -12.69 -5.16 -2.57
CA GLU A 196 -13.64 -5.82 -3.48
C GLU A 196 -12.97 -6.57 -4.63
N THR A 197 -11.71 -6.22 -4.97
CA THR A 197 -10.92 -6.92 -5.98
C THR A 197 -10.15 -8.13 -5.44
N SER A 198 -10.19 -8.38 -4.12
CA SER A 198 -9.47 -9.52 -3.54
C SER A 198 -10.07 -10.87 -3.99
N PRO A 199 -9.25 -11.90 -4.32
CA PRO A 199 -9.75 -13.19 -4.79
C PRO A 199 -10.76 -13.87 -3.85
N SER A 200 -10.62 -13.68 -2.54
CA SER A 200 -11.54 -14.23 -1.54
C SER A 200 -12.98 -13.72 -1.68
N ARG A 201 -13.18 -12.53 -2.25
CA ARG A 201 -14.50 -11.97 -2.55
C ARG A 201 -15.24 -12.73 -3.66
N TYR A 202 -14.51 -13.50 -4.45
CA TYR A 202 -15.02 -14.32 -5.55
C TYR A 202 -14.96 -15.82 -5.22
N GLY A 203 -14.73 -16.19 -3.95
CA GLY A 203 -14.63 -17.58 -3.51
C GLY A 203 -13.32 -18.27 -3.92
N GLU A 204 -12.32 -17.52 -4.39
CA GLU A 204 -11.02 -18.09 -4.74
C GLU A 204 -10.10 -18.18 -3.52
N ASP A 205 -9.65 -19.40 -3.20
CA ASP A 205 -8.62 -19.60 -2.20
C ASP A 205 -7.23 -19.36 -2.79
N ARG A 206 -6.73 -18.12 -2.62
CA ARG A 206 -5.36 -17.72 -2.95
C ARG A 206 -4.55 -17.54 -1.67
N HIS A 207 -3.23 -17.70 -1.77
CA HIS A 207 -2.29 -17.52 -0.65
C HIS A 207 -2.01 -16.04 -0.30
N TYR A 208 -2.82 -15.11 -0.81
CA TYR A 208 -2.71 -13.67 -0.60
C TYR A 208 -4.10 -13.04 -0.51
N GLU A 209 -4.17 -11.82 0.02
CA GLU A 209 -5.35 -10.95 0.00
C GLU A 209 -4.96 -9.57 -0.54
N ILE A 210 -5.87 -8.92 -1.26
CA ILE A 210 -5.77 -7.50 -1.60
C ILE A 210 -6.53 -6.72 -0.52
N LEU A 211 -5.84 -5.76 0.10
CA LEU A 211 -6.38 -4.92 1.14
C LEU A 211 -6.45 -3.47 0.69
N SER A 212 -7.41 -2.71 1.23
CA SER A 212 -7.50 -1.28 0.99
C SER A 212 -8.02 -0.49 2.20
N THR A 213 -7.77 0.81 2.16
CA THR A 213 -8.28 1.77 3.14
C THR A 213 -8.56 3.12 2.47
N PRO A 214 -9.64 3.84 2.85
CA PRO A 214 -9.89 5.20 2.39
C PRO A 214 -8.84 6.17 2.96
N LEU A 215 -8.38 7.12 2.14
CA LEU A 215 -7.39 8.12 2.54
C LEU A 215 -8.02 9.35 3.23
N GLN A 216 -9.31 9.61 3.03
CA GLN A 216 -10.00 10.79 3.56
C GLN A 216 -10.28 10.69 5.06
N ASP A 217 -10.52 9.47 5.57
CA ASP A 217 -10.86 9.24 6.98
C ASP A 217 -9.61 9.28 7.88
N ILE A 218 -8.43 8.97 7.34
CA ILE A 218 -7.17 8.90 8.09
C ILE A 218 -6.66 10.28 8.50
N VAL A 219 -6.88 11.32 7.67
CA VAL A 219 -6.45 12.69 7.97
C VAL A 219 -7.32 13.33 9.06
N ALA A 220 -8.59 12.96 9.14
CA ALA A 220 -9.52 13.49 10.15
C ALA A 220 -9.21 12.99 11.57
N GLU A 221 -8.57 11.82 11.71
CA GLU A 221 -8.21 11.22 12.99
C GLU A 221 -6.82 11.61 13.52
N GLN A 222 -5.99 12.31 12.73
CA GLN A 222 -4.70 12.77 13.23
C GLN A 222 -4.87 13.97 14.17
N PRO A 223 -4.36 13.91 15.42
CA PRO A 223 -4.24 15.11 16.23
C PRO A 223 -3.31 16.10 15.52
N PRO A 224 -3.51 17.42 15.70
CA PRO A 224 -2.63 18.43 15.13
C PRO A 224 -1.18 18.14 15.51
N ALA A 225 -0.26 18.35 14.56
CA ALA A 225 1.17 18.10 14.72
C ALA A 225 1.68 18.65 16.07
N GLY A 226 2.26 17.77 16.90
CA GLY A 226 2.89 18.14 18.17
C GLY A 226 2.25 17.59 19.45
N VAL A 227 1.21 16.75 19.38
CA VAL A 227 0.65 16.10 20.58
C VAL A 227 1.09 14.63 20.64
N PRO A 228 1.92 14.21 21.61
CA PRO A 228 2.27 12.80 21.77
C PRO A 228 1.02 11.97 22.11
N PRO A 229 0.94 10.71 21.66
CA PRO A 229 -0.21 9.86 21.96
C PRO A 229 -0.35 9.67 23.47
N LYS A 230 -1.56 9.93 23.99
CA LYS A 230 -1.89 9.67 25.39
C LYS A 230 -1.80 8.17 25.66
N ALA A 231 -1.09 7.81 26.72
CA ALA A 231 -1.02 6.44 27.20
C ALA A 231 -2.39 5.96 27.69
N GLY A 232 -2.92 4.93 27.02
CA GLY A 232 -3.83 3.91 27.56
C GLY A 232 -5.27 4.31 27.90
N SER A 233 -6.23 3.69 27.21
CA SER A 233 -7.18 2.77 27.88
C SER A 233 -7.79 1.83 26.85
N LEU A 234 -7.35 0.57 26.86
CA LEU A 234 -8.08 -0.55 26.30
C LEU A 234 -9.32 -0.78 27.16
N VAL A 235 -10.51 -0.70 26.56
CA VAL A 235 -11.71 -1.33 27.10
C VAL A 235 -12.19 -2.29 26.02
N VAL A 236 -11.97 -3.57 26.27
CA VAL A 236 -12.58 -4.69 25.56
C VAL A 236 -14.02 -4.81 26.03
N ASP A 237 -14.98 -4.80 25.10
CA ASP A 237 -16.35 -5.26 25.36
C ASP A 237 -16.63 -6.46 24.43
N ASP A 238 -16.60 -7.64 25.04
CA ASP A 238 -16.97 -8.94 24.50
C ASP A 238 -18.49 -8.99 24.32
N ARG A 239 -19.01 -8.98 23.08
CA ARG A 239 -20.36 -9.51 22.84
C ARG A 239 -20.49 -10.30 21.54
N HIS A 240 -21.04 -11.48 21.74
CA HIS A 240 -21.29 -12.58 20.83
C HIS A 240 -22.53 -12.36 19.94
N ASP A 241 -22.46 -12.97 18.76
CA ASP A 241 -23.54 -13.62 18.00
C ASP A 241 -24.52 -12.81 17.14
N GLY A 242 -24.83 -13.38 15.95
CA GLY A 242 -25.93 -12.97 15.08
C GLY A 242 -25.60 -12.90 13.58
N GLY A 243 -25.37 -14.04 12.92
CA GLY A 243 -25.46 -14.14 11.44
C GLY A 243 -26.90 -13.85 10.93
N PRO A 244 -27.08 -13.49 9.65
CA PRO A 244 -27.62 -14.53 8.75
C PRO A 244 -27.27 -14.42 7.24
N ALA A 245 -27.55 -15.56 6.58
CA ALA A 245 -28.12 -15.76 5.25
C ALA A 245 -27.33 -15.41 3.97
N GLU A 246 -26.82 -16.51 3.39
CA GLU A 246 -26.52 -16.76 1.98
C GLU A 246 -27.62 -16.24 1.03
N ALA A 247 -27.20 -15.50 0.00
CA ALA A 247 -28.01 -15.24 -1.18
C ALA A 247 -27.18 -15.48 -2.44
N ASP A 248 -27.58 -16.54 -3.12
CA ASP A 248 -27.10 -17.03 -4.40
C ASP A 248 -27.19 -15.97 -5.51
N ARG A 249 -26.06 -15.68 -6.19
CA ARG A 249 -26.03 -14.90 -7.44
C ARG A 249 -25.01 -15.45 -8.42
N ALA A 250 -25.56 -16.24 -9.33
CA ALA A 250 -25.17 -16.50 -10.71
C ALA A 250 -23.97 -15.72 -11.29
N GLY A 251 -22.92 -16.50 -11.59
CA GLY A 251 -22.12 -16.48 -12.82
C GLY A 251 -21.95 -15.16 -13.56
N ALA A 252 -20.99 -14.35 -13.12
CA ALA A 252 -20.21 -13.50 -14.01
C ALA A 252 -18.82 -14.15 -14.18
N GLU A 253 -18.38 -14.33 -15.42
CA GLU A 253 -17.01 -14.76 -15.72
C GLU A 253 -16.04 -13.76 -15.07
N VAL A 254 -15.31 -14.24 -14.06
CA VAL A 254 -14.37 -13.47 -13.27
C VAL A 254 -13.13 -13.18 -14.14
N PRO A 255 -12.71 -11.91 -14.29
CA PRO A 255 -11.48 -11.59 -15.00
C PRO A 255 -10.29 -12.21 -14.25
N LYS A 256 -9.40 -12.84 -15.00
CA LYS A 256 -8.17 -13.45 -14.50
C LYS A 256 -7.32 -12.34 -13.86
N PRO A 257 -6.94 -12.40 -12.58
CA PRO A 257 -6.13 -11.34 -11.98
C PRO A 257 -4.80 -11.21 -12.74
N ALA A 258 -4.41 -9.95 -12.97
CA ALA A 258 -3.16 -9.56 -13.60
C ALA A 258 -1.96 -10.30 -12.96
N ALA A 259 -0.98 -10.62 -13.80
CA ALA A 259 0.17 -11.41 -13.41
C ALA A 259 0.95 -10.77 -12.24
N LYS A 260 0.88 -11.41 -11.06
CA LYS A 260 1.70 -11.16 -9.86
C LYS A 260 1.53 -9.76 -9.26
N SER A 261 0.53 -9.59 -8.40
CA SER A 261 0.46 -8.42 -7.52
C SER A 261 1.66 -8.40 -6.55
N PRO A 262 2.31 -7.25 -6.34
CA PRO A 262 3.43 -7.09 -5.41
C PRO A 262 2.95 -7.25 -3.95
N ALA A 263 3.64 -8.01 -3.10
CA ALA A 263 3.22 -8.18 -1.70
C ALA A 263 3.93 -7.19 -0.78
N ALA A 264 3.15 -6.29 -0.16
CA ALA A 264 3.63 -5.42 0.89
C ALA A 264 3.85 -6.23 2.18
N ALA A 265 5.05 -6.12 2.74
CA ALA A 265 5.42 -6.76 4.00
C ALA A 265 5.20 -5.81 5.19
N VAL A 266 5.03 -6.38 6.38
CA VAL A 266 5.55 -5.83 7.65
C VAL A 266 5.94 -7.03 8.50
N GLU A 267 7.23 -7.16 8.77
CA GLU A 267 7.89 -8.11 9.68
C GLU A 267 8.27 -9.51 9.17
N ALA A 268 9.57 -9.82 9.33
CA ALA A 268 10.21 -11.13 9.53
C ALA A 268 11.35 -10.86 10.55
N ALA A 269 11.56 -11.53 11.68
CA ALA A 269 11.00 -12.73 12.31
C ALA A 269 11.04 -12.56 13.88
N PRO A 270 10.70 -13.59 14.68
CA PRO A 270 11.76 -14.54 15.02
C PRO A 270 11.30 -15.99 14.90
N GLU A 271 12.13 -16.84 14.30
CA GLU A 271 12.27 -18.23 14.78
C GLU A 271 13.73 -18.43 15.16
N GLY A 272 13.97 -18.59 16.46
CA GLY A 272 15.29 -18.72 17.06
C GLY A 272 15.32 -18.14 18.47
N ALA A 273 14.69 -18.85 19.42
CA ALA A 273 15.14 -18.89 20.80
C ALA A 273 15.85 -20.23 21.01
#